data_AF-A0A067DD37-F1
#
_entry.id   AF-A0A067DD37-F1
#
_cell.length_a   1.000
_cell.length_b   1.000
_cell.length_c   1.000
_cell.angle_alpha   90.00
_cell.angle_beta   90.00
_cell.angle_gamma   90.00
#
_symmetry.space_group_name_H-M   'P 1'
#
loop_
_entity.id
_entity.type
_entity.pdbx_description
1 polymer ?
#
loop_
_entity_poly.entity_id
_entity_poly.type
_entity_poly.pdbx_seq_one_letter_code
_entity_poly.pdbx_strand_id
1 'polypeptide(L)'
;MDMNHMINAESSSSSSSSSSELLKAQAQVWNCAFNYINSMSLKCAVELGIPDVIHKHGQPMTLSQIASALDIQKNKAHCIQRLMRIL
;
A
#
# COMPACT_ATOMS: atom_id res chain seq x y z
N MET A 1 31.18 50.04 -3.29
CA MET A 1 29.75 49.95 -2.94
C MET A 1 29.38 48.49 -3.09
N ASP A 2 29.51 47.74 -1.99
CA ASP A 2 29.35 46.30 -1.95
C ASP A 2 27.89 45.87 -2.16
N MET A 3 27.71 44.92 -3.07
CA MET A 3 26.42 44.36 -3.47
C MET A 3 26.07 43.13 -2.61
N ASN A 4 26.07 43.30 -1.28
CA ASN A 4 25.84 42.21 -0.33
C ASN A 4 24.71 42.47 0.69
N HIS A 5 23.83 43.44 0.44
CA HIS A 5 22.77 43.80 1.40
C HIS A 5 21.34 43.36 0.98
N MET A 6 21.18 42.28 0.21
CA MET A 6 19.82 41.79 -0.10
C MET A 6 19.67 40.26 -0.12
N ILE A 7 20.58 39.56 0.57
CA ILE A 7 20.44 38.13 0.86
C ILE A 7 20.39 37.96 2.38
N ASN A 8 19.32 38.42 3.03
CA ASN A 8 18.90 37.92 4.35
C ASN A 8 17.56 38.54 4.75
N ALA A 9 16.46 38.02 4.19
CA ALA A 9 15.13 38.26 4.76
C ALA A 9 14.07 37.18 4.43
N GLU A 10 14.34 36.21 3.55
CA GLU A 10 13.33 35.19 3.16
C GLU A 10 13.87 33.75 3.25
N SER A 11 14.46 33.38 4.37
CA SER A 11 14.83 31.98 4.62
C SER A 11 14.24 31.53 5.95
N SER A 12 12.97 31.09 5.96
CA SER A 12 12.45 30.15 6.97
C SER A 12 11.01 29.62 6.75
N SER A 13 10.21 30.07 5.77
CA SER A 13 8.80 29.62 5.65
C SER A 13 8.31 29.09 4.29
N SER A 14 9.11 29.12 3.21
CA SER A 14 8.63 28.68 1.87
C SER A 14 9.08 27.27 1.45
N SER A 15 10.15 26.71 2.05
CA SER A 15 10.70 25.41 1.68
C SER A 15 9.89 24.21 2.19
N SER A 16 9.22 24.35 3.33
CA SER A 16 8.39 23.31 3.94
C SER A 16 7.10 23.07 3.16
N SER A 17 6.43 24.14 2.72
CA SER A 17 5.21 24.08 1.91
C SER A 17 5.47 23.42 0.57
N SER A 18 6.52 23.82 -0.15
CA SER A 18 6.89 23.23 -1.44
C SER A 18 7.24 21.74 -1.34
N SER A 19 7.98 21.35 -0.29
CA SER A 19 8.32 19.94 -0.05
C SER A 19 7.08 19.09 0.21
N SER A 20 6.10 19.61 0.96
CA SER A 20 4.84 18.92 1.24
C SER A 20 3.98 18.72 -0.02
N GLU A 21 3.97 19.71 -0.92
CA GLU A 21 3.28 19.64 -2.21
C GLU A 21 3.91 18.60 -3.14
N LEU A 22 5.25 18.55 -3.19
CA LEU A 22 5.97 17.52 -3.95
C LEU A 22 5.68 16.12 -3.43
N LEU A 23 5.68 15.90 -2.11
CA LEU A 23 5.31 14.61 -1.51
C LEU A 23 3.88 14.21 -1.85
N LYS A 24 2.94 15.16 -1.82
CA LYS A 24 1.55 14.92 -2.20
C LYS A 24 1.42 14.55 -3.68
N ALA A 25 2.11 15.28 -4.57
CA ALA A 25 2.14 14.97 -6.00
C ALA A 25 2.75 13.58 -6.27
N GLN A 26 3.83 13.23 -5.57
CA GLN A 26 4.46 11.91 -5.67
C GLN A 26 3.52 10.79 -5.22
N ALA A 27 2.82 10.97 -4.10
CA ALA A 27 1.80 10.02 -3.62
C ALA A 27 0.67 9.84 -4.65
N GLN A 28 0.22 10.92 -5.30
CA GLN A 28 -0.78 10.83 -6.36
C GLN A 28 -0.27 10.02 -7.57
N VAL A 29 0.96 10.26 -8.01
CA VAL A 29 1.57 9.50 -9.11
C VAL A 29 1.71 8.02 -8.74
N TRP A 30 2.16 7.70 -7.52
CA TRP A 30 2.25 6.31 -7.06
C TRP A 30 0.88 5.63 -6.98
N ASN A 31 -0.15 6.32 -6.46
CA ASN A 31 -1.50 5.77 -6.43
C ASN A 31 -2.02 5.45 -7.83
N CYS A 32 -1.76 6.31 -8.82
CA CYS A 32 -2.10 6.03 -10.22
C CYS A 32 -1.28 4.87 -10.80
N ALA A 33 0.04 4.87 -10.61
CA ALA A 33 0.94 3.83 -11.13
C ALA A 33 0.62 2.43 -10.56
N PHE A 34 0.18 2.36 -9.31
CA PHE A 34 -0.12 1.11 -8.60
C PHE A 34 -1.62 0.83 -8.44
N ASN A 35 -2.51 1.57 -9.12
CA ASN A 35 -3.96 1.38 -9.00
C ASN A 35 -4.42 -0.06 -9.35
N TYR A 36 -3.65 -0.75 -10.21
CA TYR A 36 -3.93 -2.11 -10.65
C TYR A 36 -3.76 -3.14 -9.53
N ILE A 37 -3.02 -2.80 -8.45
CA ILE A 37 -2.77 -3.71 -7.33
C ILE A 37 -4.09 -4.18 -6.72
N ASN A 38 -5.07 -3.29 -6.52
CA ASN A 38 -6.36 -3.67 -5.95
C ASN A 38 -7.08 -4.71 -6.82
N SER A 39 -7.13 -4.48 -8.14
CA SER A 39 -7.77 -5.41 -9.08
C SER A 39 -7.03 -6.75 -9.17
N MET A 40 -5.70 -6.74 -9.16
CA MET A 40 -4.89 -7.97 -9.19
C MET A 40 -4.97 -8.73 -7.87
N SER A 41 -5.02 -8.03 -6.74
CA SER A 41 -5.24 -8.63 -5.43
C SER A 41 -6.62 -9.28 -5.36
N LEU A 42 -7.67 -8.62 -5.83
CA LEU A 42 -9.02 -9.18 -5.86
C LEU A 42 -9.08 -10.42 -6.75
N LYS A 43 -8.51 -10.33 -7.97
CA LYS A 43 -8.39 -11.46 -8.89
C LYS A 43 -7.68 -12.64 -8.23
N CYS A 44 -6.54 -12.40 -7.58
CA CYS A 44 -5.78 -13.44 -6.89
C CYS A 44 -6.57 -14.09 -5.76
N ALA A 45 -7.30 -13.32 -4.94
CA ALA A 45 -8.12 -13.89 -3.87
C ALA A 45 -9.24 -14.78 -4.40
N VAL A 46 -9.87 -14.41 -5.52
CA VAL A 46 -10.89 -15.21 -6.20
C VAL A 46 -10.28 -16.46 -6.82
N GLU A 47 -9.17 -16.35 -7.57
CA GLU A 47 -8.50 -17.49 -8.20
C GLU A 47 -7.95 -18.51 -7.19
N LEU A 48 -7.53 -18.04 -6.01
CA LEU A 48 -7.13 -18.91 -4.91
C LEU A 48 -8.33 -19.55 -4.18
N GLY A 49 -9.56 -19.12 -4.43
CA GLY A 49 -10.74 -19.65 -3.72
C GLY A 49 -10.82 -19.22 -2.26
N ILE A 50 -10.20 -18.10 -1.88
CA ILE A 50 -10.26 -17.57 -0.49
C ILE A 50 -11.70 -17.35 -0.04
N PRO A 51 -12.60 -16.71 -0.83
CA PRO A 51 -13.98 -16.50 -0.43
C PRO A 51 -14.72 -17.81 -0.13
N ASP A 52 -14.51 -18.84 -0.95
CA ASP A 52 -15.18 -20.13 -0.80
C ASP A 52 -14.74 -20.86 0.47
N VAL A 53 -13.44 -20.81 0.77
CA VAL A 53 -12.87 -21.39 2.00
C VAL A 53 -13.44 -20.69 3.24
N ILE A 54 -13.53 -19.37 3.23
CA ILE A 54 -14.14 -18.59 4.34
C ILE A 54 -15.63 -18.92 4.46
N HIS A 55 -16.37 -18.93 3.36
CA HIS A 55 -17.80 -19.21 3.35
C HIS A 55 -18.11 -20.61 3.86
N LYS A 56 -17.37 -21.63 3.40
CA LYS A 56 -17.52 -23.02 3.82
C LYS A 56 -17.19 -23.23 5.30
N HIS A 57 -16.27 -22.43 5.86
CA HIS A 57 -15.92 -22.53 7.27
C HIS A 57 -17.04 -22.05 8.19
N GLY A 58 -17.80 -21.01 7.80
CA GLY A 58 -18.99 -20.55 8.51
C GLY A 58 -18.74 -19.59 9.68
N GLN A 59 -17.48 -19.30 10.02
CA GLN A 59 -17.08 -18.32 11.03
C GLN A 59 -15.79 -17.59 10.61
N PRO A 60 -15.41 -16.48 11.28
CA PRO A 60 -14.13 -15.83 11.03
C PRO A 60 -12.96 -16.81 11.10
N MET A 61 -12.05 -16.72 10.13
CA MET A 61 -10.93 -17.62 9.97
C MET A 61 -9.61 -16.88 10.17
N THR A 62 -8.65 -17.50 10.86
CA THR A 62 -7.31 -16.92 11.02
C THR A 62 -6.49 -17.08 9.74
N LEU A 63 -5.45 -16.26 9.57
CA LEU A 63 -4.55 -16.36 8.40
C LEU A 63 -3.87 -17.73 8.28
N SER A 64 -3.52 -18.36 9.39
CA SER A 64 -2.92 -19.70 9.38
C SER A 64 -3.92 -20.77 8.96
N GLN A 65 -5.18 -20.65 9.39
CA GLN A 65 -6.26 -21.53 8.95
C GLN A 65 -6.54 -21.35 7.45
N ILE A 66 -6.58 -20.11 6.94
CA ILE A 66 -6.74 -19.85 5.49
C ILE A 66 -5.58 -20.46 4.70
N ALA A 67 -4.33 -20.21 5.12
CA ALA A 67 -3.15 -20.77 4.45
C ALA A 67 -3.16 -22.30 4.46
N SER A 68 -3.58 -22.92 5.57
CA SER A 68 -3.70 -24.38 5.68
C SER A 68 -4.82 -24.94 4.81
N ALA A 69 -5.98 -24.27 4.74
CA ALA A 69 -7.13 -24.71 3.95
C ALA A 69 -6.87 -24.62 2.43
N LEU A 70 -5.96 -23.73 2.02
CA LEU A 70 -5.54 -23.54 0.64
C LEU A 70 -4.26 -24.31 0.26
N ASP A 71 -3.76 -25.15 1.16
CA ASP A 71 -2.50 -25.90 1.00
C ASP A 71 -1.30 -25.00 0.59
N ILE A 72 -1.25 -23.79 1.16
CA ILE A 72 -0.17 -22.83 0.89
C ILE A 72 1.08 -23.26 1.64
N GLN A 73 2.19 -23.36 0.92
CA GLN A 73 3.52 -23.61 1.52
C GLN A 73 3.83 -22.58 2.61
N LYS A 74 4.38 -23.03 3.74
CA LYS A 74 4.67 -22.17 4.91
C LYS A 74 5.49 -20.92 4.57
N ASN A 75 6.46 -21.03 3.65
CA ASN A 75 7.28 -19.91 3.20
C ASN A 75 6.49 -18.85 2.40
N LYS A 76 5.30 -19.18 1.87
CA LYS A 76 4.40 -18.29 1.13
C LYS A 76 3.18 -17.82 1.94
N ALA A 77 3.01 -18.27 3.19
CA ALA A 77 1.89 -17.87 4.03
C ALA A 77 1.83 -16.34 4.26
N HIS A 78 2.99 -15.68 4.30
CA HIS A 78 3.08 -14.21 4.40
C HIS A 78 2.48 -13.48 3.17
N CYS A 79 2.42 -14.13 2.00
CA CYS A 79 1.76 -13.56 0.82
C CYS A 79 0.25 -13.46 1.03
N ILE A 80 -0.37 -14.48 1.63
CA ILE A 80 -1.81 -14.45 1.98
C ILE A 80 -2.09 -13.34 2.98
N GLN A 81 -1.23 -13.17 3.99
CA GLN A 81 -1.34 -12.05 4.92
C GLN A 81 -1.28 -10.69 4.23
N ARG A 82 -0.37 -10.50 3.27
CA ARG A 82 -0.28 -9.24 2.53
C ARG A 82 -1.50 -9.02 1.64
N LEU A 83 -1.98 -10.07 0.99
CA LEU A 83 -3.16 -10.03 0.14
C LEU A 83 -4.40 -9.61 0.93
N MET A 84 -4.65 -10.25 2.08
CA MET A 84 -5.78 -9.96 2.98
C MET A 84 -5.68 -8.61 3.70
N ARG A 85 -4.56 -7.90 3.61
CA ARG A 85 -4.42 -6.52 4.12
C ARG A 85 -4.69 -5.46 3.05
N ILE A 86 -4.49 -5.82 1.78
CA ILE A 86 -4.75 -4.94 0.64
C ILE A 86 -6.26 -4.92 0.34
N LEU A 87 -6.89 -6.09 0.46
CA LEU A 87 -8.35 -6.28 0.37
C LEU A 87 -9.04 -5.92 1.68
#